data_AF-A0A820G0K4-F1
#
_entry.id   AF-A0A820G0K4-F1
#
_cell.length_a   1.000
_cell.length_b   1.000
_cell.length_c   1.000
_cell.angle_alpha   90.00
_cell.angle_beta   90.00
_cell.angle_gamma   90.00
#
_symmetry.space_group_name_H-M   'P 1'
#
loop_
_entity.id
_entity.type
_entity.pdbx_description
1 polymer ?
#
loop_
_entity_poly.entity_id
_entity_poly.type
_entity_poly.pdbx_seq_one_letter_code
_entity_poly.pdbx_strand_id
1 'polypeptide(L)'
;MAVSTNDETRVALFQSIGLNEQRARETLKNQDVTRLLETNINEARNFLPQENQITKPIGNLLYALATKSKQQIYHLHKYLIKYICEEKIKNDPQLSAAIQYLLTHPTEPIDQKALEENAGIGVTVTPEEIEHTIEEIIAQNKTKLLEQRYDFSIGSLLGEARKRLPWADGKVVKAEMDVQLLDLLGPNDQSTKSTTQKQNTAKPSTAKAKPAATTNNDIQENGEIRSFSDLSGEALNFHRTGENYKTEGYIMTPKTMDLLREHLKKTGGQ
;
A
#
# COMPACT_ATOMS: atom_id res chain seq x y z
N MET A 1 -15.92 -15.25 30.63
CA MET A 1 -16.75 -14.06 30.37
C MET A 1 -15.93 -12.78 30.16
N ALA A 2 -14.84 -12.53 30.90
CA ALA A 2 -14.04 -11.29 30.76
C ALA A 2 -13.39 -11.04 29.38
N VAL A 3 -12.94 -12.09 28.67
CA VAL A 3 -12.31 -11.98 27.34
C VAL A 3 -13.30 -11.45 26.29
N SER A 4 -14.55 -11.97 26.31
CA SER A 4 -15.59 -11.57 25.37
C SER A 4 -15.99 -10.09 25.50
N THR A 5 -15.99 -9.55 26.73
CA THR A 5 -16.29 -8.13 26.98
C THR A 5 -15.19 -7.20 26.46
N ASN A 6 -13.93 -7.61 26.52
CA ASN A 6 -12.83 -6.80 26.03
C ASN A 6 -12.82 -6.77 24.48
N ASP A 7 -13.11 -7.91 23.86
CA ASP A 7 -13.18 -8.02 22.41
C ASP A 7 -14.32 -7.17 21.83
N GLU A 8 -15.52 -7.19 22.44
CA GLU A 8 -16.63 -6.33 22.00
C GLU A 8 -16.32 -4.83 22.20
N THR A 9 -15.60 -4.47 23.27
CA THR A 9 -15.14 -3.08 23.47
C THR A 9 -14.16 -2.65 22.38
N ARG A 10 -13.27 -3.54 21.95
CA ARG A 10 -12.33 -3.29 20.85
C ARG A 10 -13.02 -3.20 19.50
N VAL A 11 -14.01 -4.06 19.25
CA VAL A 11 -14.84 -3.96 18.04
C VAL A 11 -15.51 -2.58 17.98
N ALA A 12 -16.13 -2.13 19.07
CA ALA A 12 -16.75 -0.82 19.15
C ALA A 12 -15.71 0.32 18.93
N LEU A 13 -14.51 0.18 19.50
CA LEU A 13 -13.42 1.14 19.28
C LEU A 13 -13.02 1.23 17.81
N PHE A 14 -12.82 0.10 17.14
CA PHE A 14 -12.45 0.06 15.72
C PHE A 14 -13.59 0.53 14.81
N GLN A 15 -14.83 0.25 15.17
CA GLN A 15 -16.00 0.80 14.47
C GLN A 15 -16.11 2.32 14.62
N SER A 16 -15.71 2.88 15.77
CA SER A 16 -15.75 4.32 16.01
C SER A 16 -14.86 5.14 15.06
N ILE A 17 -13.84 4.50 14.47
CA ILE A 17 -12.97 5.13 13.45
C ILE A 17 -13.40 4.77 12.01
N GLY A 18 -14.53 4.10 11.83
CA GLY A 18 -15.14 3.82 10.53
C GLY A 18 -14.82 2.46 9.90
N LEU A 19 -14.24 1.52 10.65
CA LEU A 19 -14.13 0.12 10.20
C LEU A 19 -15.51 -0.55 10.24
N ASN A 20 -15.75 -1.45 9.29
CA ASN A 20 -16.93 -2.30 9.37
C ASN A 20 -16.72 -3.41 10.42
N GLU A 21 -17.81 -4.01 10.89
CA GLU A 21 -17.75 -5.04 11.94
C GLU A 21 -16.88 -6.23 11.54
N GLN A 22 -16.98 -6.67 10.27
CA GLN A 22 -16.19 -7.79 9.76
C GLN A 22 -14.68 -7.51 9.88
N ARG A 23 -14.20 -6.37 9.39
CA ARG A 23 -12.78 -5.99 9.47
C ARG A 23 -12.33 -5.78 10.91
N ALA A 24 -13.17 -5.22 11.77
CA ALA A 24 -12.87 -5.07 13.19
C ALA A 24 -12.62 -6.44 13.84
N ARG A 25 -13.50 -7.42 13.60
CA ARG A 25 -13.35 -8.79 14.11
C ARG A 25 -12.16 -9.54 13.50
N GLU A 26 -11.86 -9.32 12.22
CA GLU A 26 -10.66 -9.88 11.57
C GLU A 26 -9.37 -9.30 12.17
N THR A 27 -9.36 -8.01 12.49
CA THR A 27 -8.20 -7.33 13.10
C THR A 27 -7.86 -7.92 14.46
N LEU A 28 -8.86 -8.30 15.26
CA LEU A 28 -8.67 -8.95 16.57
C LEU A 28 -7.90 -10.27 16.52
N LYS A 29 -7.87 -10.95 15.36
CA LYS A 29 -7.09 -12.18 15.18
C LYS A 29 -5.58 -11.91 15.21
N ASN A 30 -5.16 -10.71 14.81
CA ASN A 30 -3.77 -10.27 14.87
C ASN A 30 -3.57 -9.41 16.13
N GLN A 31 -2.98 -10.00 17.17
CA GLN A 31 -2.80 -9.33 18.46
C GLN A 31 -1.87 -8.11 18.37
N ASP A 32 -0.86 -8.16 17.52
CA ASP A 32 0.10 -7.05 17.37
C ASP A 32 -0.56 -5.85 16.71
N VAL A 33 -1.26 -6.07 15.58
CA VAL A 33 -2.03 -5.01 14.90
C VAL A 33 -3.13 -4.48 15.80
N THR A 34 -3.81 -5.33 16.57
CA THR A 34 -4.84 -4.92 17.53
C THR A 34 -4.28 -3.92 18.54
N ARG A 35 -3.19 -4.29 19.24
CA ARG A 35 -2.57 -3.43 20.26
C ARG A 35 -2.03 -2.12 19.67
N LEU A 36 -1.43 -2.20 18.48
CA LEU A 36 -0.89 -1.05 17.78
C LEU A 36 -2.00 -0.09 17.33
N LEU A 37 -3.09 -0.63 16.79
CA LEU A 37 -4.25 0.17 16.37
C LEU A 37 -4.92 0.84 17.57
N GLU A 38 -5.11 0.14 18.69
CA GLU A 38 -5.60 0.74 19.94
C GLU A 38 -4.73 1.92 20.37
N THR A 39 -3.41 1.73 20.36
CA THR A 39 -2.44 2.77 20.72
C THR A 39 -2.53 3.97 19.77
N ASN A 40 -2.56 3.72 18.46
CA ASN A 40 -2.66 4.77 17.44
C ASN A 40 -3.97 5.57 17.56
N ILE A 41 -5.10 4.91 17.85
CA ILE A 41 -6.41 5.59 18.02
C ILE A 41 -6.40 6.48 19.26
N ASN A 42 -5.87 5.98 20.38
CA ASN A 42 -5.80 6.75 21.61
C ASN A 42 -4.87 7.96 21.45
N GLU A 43 -3.74 7.78 20.76
CA GLU A 43 -2.83 8.88 20.45
C GLU A 43 -3.47 9.90 19.51
N ALA A 44 -4.22 9.46 18.49
CA ALA A 44 -4.96 10.36 17.59
C ALA A 44 -5.99 11.22 18.34
N ARG A 45 -6.66 10.67 19.35
CA ARG A 45 -7.58 11.41 20.22
C ARG A 45 -6.91 12.49 21.05
N ASN A 46 -5.59 12.42 21.27
CA ASN A 46 -4.85 13.49 21.94
C ASN A 46 -4.65 14.70 21.02
N PHE A 47 -4.61 14.49 19.70
CA PHE A 47 -4.43 15.55 18.70
C PHE A 47 -5.76 16.16 18.21
N LEU A 48 -6.87 15.43 18.34
CA LEU A 48 -8.20 15.89 17.92
C LEU A 48 -9.02 16.34 19.15
N PRO A 49 -9.60 17.57 19.15
CA PRO A 49 -10.53 18.00 20.19
C PRO A 49 -11.74 17.07 20.28
N GLN A 50 -12.38 16.96 21.45
CA GLN A 50 -13.55 16.08 21.66
C GLN A 50 -14.73 16.37 20.70
N GLU A 51 -14.81 17.59 20.16
CA GLU A 51 -15.81 17.98 19.15
C GLU A 51 -15.50 17.45 17.75
N ASN A 52 -14.23 17.13 17.45
CA ASN A 52 -13.76 16.64 16.17
C ASN A 52 -13.55 15.12 16.24
N GLN A 53 -14.56 14.36 15.81
CA GLN A 53 -14.47 12.90 15.78
C GLN A 53 -13.47 12.42 14.74
N ILE A 54 -12.83 11.28 15.00
CA ILE A 54 -11.99 10.59 14.01
C ILE A 54 -12.88 10.21 12.82
N THR A 55 -12.69 10.90 11.71
CA THR A 55 -13.44 10.64 10.48
C THR A 55 -12.99 9.32 9.86
N LYS A 56 -13.85 8.74 9.01
CA LYS A 56 -13.54 7.48 8.32
C LYS A 56 -12.24 7.53 7.48
N PRO A 57 -11.89 8.63 6.78
CA PRO A 57 -10.59 8.76 6.11
C PRO A 57 -9.40 8.67 7.08
N ILE A 58 -9.44 9.41 8.19
CA ILE A 58 -8.41 9.38 9.24
C ILE A 58 -8.30 7.96 9.81
N GLY A 59 -9.42 7.34 10.16
CA GLY A 59 -9.45 5.98 10.69
C GLY A 59 -8.88 4.93 9.73
N ASN A 60 -9.15 5.05 8.43
CA ASN A 60 -8.54 4.18 7.42
C ASN A 60 -7.01 4.34 7.37
N LEU A 61 -6.49 5.56 7.52
CA LEU A 61 -5.05 5.81 7.57
C LEU A 61 -4.41 5.31 8.87
N LEU A 62 -5.08 5.46 10.01
CA LEU A 62 -4.61 4.88 11.29
C LEU A 62 -4.56 3.35 11.23
N TYR A 63 -5.54 2.73 10.56
CA TYR A 63 -5.55 1.29 10.28
C TYR A 63 -4.42 0.88 9.33
N ALA A 64 -4.20 1.64 8.26
CA ALA A 64 -3.08 1.41 7.34
C ALA A 64 -1.72 1.54 8.05
N LEU A 65 -1.57 2.51 8.96
CA LEU A 65 -0.36 2.68 9.77
C LEU A 65 -0.15 1.44 10.66
N ALA A 66 -1.19 0.96 11.35
CA ALA A 66 -1.09 -0.22 12.21
C ALA A 66 -0.78 -1.52 11.44
N THR A 67 -1.18 -1.62 10.18
CA THR A 67 -0.98 -2.85 9.38
C THR A 67 0.31 -2.86 8.57
N LYS A 68 0.86 -1.69 8.22
CA LYS A 68 2.07 -1.56 7.38
C LYS A 68 3.34 -1.22 8.17
N SER A 69 3.21 -0.69 9.38
CA SER A 69 4.36 -0.35 10.21
C SER A 69 5.10 -1.58 10.72
N LYS A 70 6.39 -1.38 10.98
CA LYS A 70 7.24 -2.38 11.64
C LYS A 70 7.63 -1.89 13.02
N GLN A 71 7.92 -2.83 13.92
CA GLN A 71 8.23 -2.54 15.33
C GLN A 71 9.38 -1.52 15.50
N GLN A 72 10.30 -1.45 14.55
CA GLN A 72 11.43 -0.51 14.51
C GLN A 72 11.04 0.97 14.63
N ILE A 73 9.83 1.35 14.25
CA ILE A 73 9.41 2.76 14.16
C ILE A 73 8.21 3.11 15.05
N TYR A 74 7.79 2.22 15.95
CA TYR A 74 6.61 2.45 16.79
C TYR A 74 6.74 3.71 17.66
N HIS A 75 7.95 4.03 18.14
CA HIS A 75 8.21 5.26 18.90
C HIS A 75 8.04 6.54 18.07
N LEU A 76 8.08 6.44 16.73
CA LEU A 76 7.95 7.56 15.80
C LEU A 76 6.51 7.74 15.29
N HIS A 77 5.58 6.84 15.63
CA HIS A 77 4.19 6.92 15.17
C HIS A 77 3.50 8.22 15.57
N LYS A 78 3.86 8.81 16.72
CA LYS A 78 3.34 10.11 17.17
C LYS A 78 3.43 11.21 16.10
N TYR A 79 4.51 11.22 15.30
CA TYR A 79 4.71 12.20 14.23
C TYR A 79 3.76 11.94 13.04
N LEU A 80 3.60 10.68 12.63
CA LEU A 80 2.69 10.31 11.55
C LEU A 80 1.23 10.53 11.95
N ILE A 81 0.86 10.17 13.17
CA ILE A 81 -0.49 10.37 13.69
C ILE A 81 -0.84 11.85 13.73
N LYS A 82 0.08 12.71 14.17
CA LYS A 82 -0.08 14.17 14.10
C LYS A 82 -0.38 14.62 12.68
N TYR A 83 0.40 14.18 11.69
CA TYR A 83 0.17 14.53 10.28
C TYR A 83 -1.11 13.99 9.69
N ILE A 84 -1.57 12.81 10.12
CA ILE A 84 -2.87 12.27 9.70
C ILE A 84 -3.99 13.13 10.31
N CYS A 85 -3.89 13.51 11.59
CA CYS A 85 -4.91 14.32 12.27
C CYS A 85 -4.96 15.77 11.75
N GLU A 86 -3.82 16.33 11.34
CA GLU A 86 -3.72 17.63 10.66
C GLU A 86 -4.11 17.56 9.17
N GLU A 87 -4.55 16.39 8.69
CA GLU A 87 -4.88 16.12 7.27
C GLU A 87 -3.76 16.47 6.28
N LYS A 88 -2.51 16.46 6.74
CA LYS A 88 -1.31 16.60 5.90
C LYS A 88 -1.05 15.35 5.08
N ILE A 89 -1.25 14.18 5.68
CA ILE A 89 -1.26 12.88 5.00
C ILE A 89 -2.72 12.54 4.71
N LYS A 90 -3.07 12.51 3.43
CA LYS A 90 -4.47 12.30 2.98
C LYS A 90 -4.69 10.94 2.35
N ASN A 91 -3.62 10.31 1.85
CA ASN A 91 -3.73 9.09 1.08
C ASN A 91 -2.69 8.04 1.49
N ASP A 92 -2.96 6.81 1.06
CA ASP A 92 -2.15 5.63 1.37
C ASP A 92 -0.73 5.67 0.78
N PRO A 93 -0.49 6.21 -0.43
CA PRO A 93 0.87 6.41 -0.95
C PRO A 93 1.72 7.34 -0.08
N GLN A 94 1.19 8.50 0.33
CA GLN A 94 1.89 9.43 1.24
C GLN A 94 2.26 8.75 2.57
N LEU A 95 1.31 8.02 3.16
CA LEU A 95 1.56 7.27 4.39
C LEU A 95 2.64 6.19 4.20
N SER A 96 2.57 5.45 3.09
CA SER A 96 3.53 4.37 2.80
C SER A 96 4.94 4.93 2.60
N ALA A 97 5.08 6.06 1.90
CA ALA A 97 6.35 6.75 1.73
C ALA A 97 6.90 7.29 3.07
N ALA A 98 6.04 7.89 3.90
CA ALA A 98 6.40 8.36 5.24
C ALA A 98 6.91 7.21 6.14
N ILE A 99 6.25 6.05 6.11
CA ILE A 99 6.71 4.84 6.83
C ILE A 99 8.08 4.40 6.34
N GLN A 100 8.32 4.38 5.02
CA GLN A 100 9.63 4.01 4.45
C GLN A 100 10.73 5.00 4.85
N TYR A 101 10.42 6.30 4.84
CA TYR A 101 11.35 7.32 5.31
C TYR A 101 11.74 7.08 6.78
N LEU A 102 10.76 6.86 7.67
CA LEU A 102 11.04 6.59 9.08
C LEU A 102 11.78 5.27 9.31
N LEU A 103 11.54 4.26 8.48
CA LEU A 103 12.32 3.03 8.52
C LEU A 103 13.78 3.29 8.21
N THR A 104 14.10 4.10 7.19
CA THR A 104 15.48 4.48 6.84
C THR A 104 16.15 5.42 7.84
N HIS A 105 15.36 6.20 8.58
CA HIS A 105 15.81 7.17 9.57
C HIS A 105 15.13 6.93 10.94
N PRO A 106 15.41 5.78 11.60
CA PRO A 106 14.68 5.36 12.79
C PRO A 106 15.14 6.07 14.09
N THR A 107 16.14 6.94 14.01
CA THR A 107 16.72 7.67 15.16
C THR A 107 16.14 9.07 15.29
N GLU A 108 15.79 9.49 16.50
CA GLU A 108 15.46 10.88 16.80
C GLU A 108 16.74 11.75 16.90
N PRO A 109 16.69 13.05 16.52
CA PRO A 109 15.55 13.80 15.99
C PRO A 109 15.27 13.51 14.51
N ILE A 110 13.99 13.48 14.12
CA ILE A 110 13.59 13.35 12.71
C ILE A 110 13.72 14.70 12.02
N ASP A 111 14.31 14.69 10.81
CA ASP A 111 14.23 15.85 9.91
C ASP A 111 12.81 15.95 9.34
N GLN A 112 12.05 16.88 9.91
CA GLN A 112 10.66 17.12 9.56
C GLN A 112 10.51 17.51 8.08
N LYS A 113 11.44 18.29 7.54
CA LYS A 113 11.36 18.80 6.17
C LYS A 113 11.66 17.69 5.17
N ALA A 114 12.68 16.88 5.43
CA ALA A 114 13.00 15.74 4.60
C ALA A 114 11.89 14.68 4.62
N LEU A 115 11.21 14.48 5.77
CA LEU A 115 10.02 13.64 5.85
C LEU A 115 8.87 14.18 4.99
N GLU A 116 8.58 15.48 5.09
CA GLU A 116 7.53 16.13 4.30
C GLU A 116 7.79 16.03 2.79
N GLU A 117 9.03 16.29 2.35
CA GLU A 117 9.45 16.16 0.95
C GLU A 117 9.39 14.72 0.45
N ASN A 118 9.87 13.74 1.23
CA ASN A 118 9.89 12.33 0.83
C ASN A 118 8.48 11.73 0.75
N ALA A 119 7.61 12.12 1.66
CA ALA A 119 6.23 11.64 1.72
C ALA A 119 5.27 12.43 0.83
N GLY A 120 5.73 13.48 0.13
CA GLY A 120 4.86 14.33 -0.69
C GLY A 120 3.81 15.08 0.13
N ILE A 121 4.13 15.45 1.37
CA ILE A 121 3.24 16.23 2.24
C ILE A 121 3.20 17.66 1.72
N GLY A 122 1.99 18.18 1.51
CA GLY A 122 1.76 19.49 0.88
C GLY A 122 1.70 19.44 -0.65
N VAL A 123 2.08 18.32 -1.28
CA VAL A 123 1.86 18.12 -2.71
C VAL A 123 0.40 17.72 -2.92
N THR A 124 -0.38 18.59 -3.54
CA THR A 124 -1.77 18.33 -3.90
C THR A 124 -1.85 18.20 -5.41
N VAL A 125 -2.14 17.00 -5.91
CA VAL A 125 -2.35 16.79 -7.34
C VAL A 125 -3.71 17.36 -7.73
N THR A 126 -3.71 18.28 -8.68
CA THR A 126 -4.91 18.96 -9.15
C THR A 126 -5.66 18.11 -10.18
N PRO A 127 -6.99 18.28 -10.34
CA PRO A 127 -7.76 17.60 -11.38
C PRO A 127 -7.18 17.85 -12.78
N GLU A 128 -6.71 19.07 -13.05
CA GLU A 128 -6.14 19.47 -14.33
C GLU A 128 -4.82 18.73 -14.63
N GLU A 129 -3.97 18.55 -13.62
CA GLU A 129 -2.75 17.73 -13.75
C GLU A 129 -3.09 16.25 -14.02
N ILE A 130 -4.15 15.72 -13.41
CA ILE A 130 -4.62 14.35 -13.65
C ILE A 130 -5.10 14.22 -15.10
N GLU A 131 -5.96 15.13 -15.55
CA GLU A 131 -6.52 15.18 -16.91
C GLU A 131 -5.41 15.23 -17.97
N HIS A 132 -4.48 16.18 -17.85
CA HIS A 132 -3.37 16.35 -18.78
C HIS A 132 -2.45 15.13 -18.82
N THR A 133 -2.13 14.56 -17.66
CA THR A 133 -1.25 13.37 -17.60
C THR A 133 -1.90 12.16 -18.26
N ILE A 134 -3.21 11.99 -18.08
CA ILE A 134 -3.96 10.89 -18.70
C ILE A 134 -4.07 11.10 -20.20
N GLU A 135 -4.31 12.33 -20.66
CA GLU A 135 -4.35 12.67 -22.08
C GLU A 135 -3.03 12.31 -22.76
N GLU A 136 -1.88 12.65 -22.15
CA GLU A 136 -0.56 12.27 -22.66
C GLU A 136 -0.39 10.74 -22.75
N ILE A 137 -0.81 10.00 -21.72
CA ILE A 137 -0.70 8.54 -21.69
C ILE A 137 -1.56 7.91 -22.79
N ILE A 138 -2.78 8.42 -22.98
CA ILE A 138 -3.69 7.98 -24.04
C ILE A 138 -3.11 8.34 -25.41
N ALA A 139 -2.58 9.54 -25.59
CA ALA A 139 -1.96 9.97 -26.85
C ALA A 139 -0.78 9.08 -27.25
N GLN A 140 0.08 8.71 -26.28
CA GLN A 140 1.21 7.81 -26.50
C GLN A 140 0.79 6.38 -26.88
N ASN A 141 -0.39 5.94 -26.42
CA ASN A 141 -0.91 4.59 -26.68
C ASN A 141 -2.06 4.58 -27.71
N LYS A 142 -2.35 5.70 -28.36
CA LYS A 142 -3.57 5.93 -29.17
C LYS A 142 -3.76 4.90 -30.29
N THR A 143 -2.69 4.54 -31.00
CA THR A 143 -2.76 3.56 -32.10
C THR A 143 -3.20 2.18 -31.60
N LYS A 144 -2.54 1.69 -30.54
CA LYS A 144 -2.87 0.41 -29.92
C LYS A 144 -4.26 0.41 -29.28
N LEU A 145 -4.66 1.53 -28.69
CA LEU A 145 -5.99 1.72 -28.10
C LEU A 145 -7.09 1.65 -29.16
N LEU A 146 -6.90 2.25 -30.33
CA LEU A 146 -7.89 2.17 -31.42
C LEU A 146 -8.01 0.77 -32.02
N GLU A 147 -6.89 0.03 -32.10
CA GLU A 147 -6.87 -1.35 -32.61
C GLU A 147 -7.51 -2.35 -31.64
N GLN A 148 -7.11 -2.31 -30.37
CA GLN A 148 -7.54 -3.28 -29.35
C GLN A 148 -8.80 -2.84 -28.60
N ARG A 149 -9.21 -1.56 -28.73
CA ARG A 149 -10.35 -0.96 -28.04
C ARG A 149 -10.32 -1.31 -26.54
N TYR A 150 -11.40 -1.88 -26.02
CA TYR A 150 -11.54 -2.27 -24.62
C TYR A 150 -10.78 -3.55 -24.23
N ASP A 151 -10.21 -4.29 -25.19
CA ASP A 151 -9.34 -5.44 -24.90
C ASP A 151 -7.91 -4.99 -24.52
N PHE A 152 -7.59 -3.70 -24.72
CA PHE A 152 -6.31 -3.13 -24.29
C PHE A 152 -6.17 -3.19 -22.76
N SER A 153 -4.94 -3.42 -22.28
CA SER A 153 -4.66 -3.49 -20.85
C SER A 153 -4.73 -2.11 -20.18
N ILE A 154 -5.92 -1.69 -19.77
CA ILE A 154 -6.16 -0.45 -19.00
C ILE A 154 -5.33 -0.43 -17.72
N GLY A 155 -5.09 -1.61 -17.12
CA GLY A 155 -4.22 -1.75 -15.95
C GLY A 155 -2.79 -1.25 -16.18
N SER A 156 -2.27 -1.37 -17.41
CA SER A 156 -0.96 -0.84 -17.78
C SER A 156 -0.96 0.70 -17.80
N LEU A 157 -1.99 1.32 -18.35
CA LEU A 157 -2.13 2.79 -18.39
C LEU A 157 -2.28 3.37 -16.99
N LEU A 158 -3.09 2.74 -16.13
CA LEU A 158 -3.22 3.13 -14.73
C LEU A 158 -1.90 2.96 -13.97
N GLY A 159 -1.11 1.93 -14.30
CA GLY A 159 0.23 1.73 -13.76
C GLY A 159 1.19 2.86 -14.15
N GLU A 160 1.13 3.31 -15.41
CA GLU A 160 1.90 4.45 -15.88
C GLU A 160 1.46 5.77 -15.24
N ALA A 161 0.15 6.01 -15.15
CA ALA A 161 -0.41 7.19 -14.49
C ALA A 161 0.03 7.28 -13.03
N ARG A 162 0.05 6.16 -12.29
CA ARG A 162 0.57 6.11 -10.91
C ARG A 162 2.06 6.44 -10.79
N LYS A 163 2.86 6.14 -11.81
CA LYS A 163 4.29 6.50 -11.81
C LYS A 163 4.49 8.00 -11.99
N ARG A 164 3.68 8.63 -12.84
CA ARG A 164 3.73 10.09 -13.08
C ARG A 164 3.07 10.88 -11.95
N LEU A 165 2.02 10.34 -11.34
CA LEU A 165 1.22 10.96 -10.28
C LEU A 165 1.22 10.10 -9.01
N PRO A 166 2.35 10.00 -8.29
CA PRO A 166 2.49 9.09 -7.14
C PRO A 166 1.58 9.47 -5.96
N TRP A 167 1.19 10.73 -5.84
CA TRP A 167 0.40 11.27 -4.74
C TRP A 167 -1.08 11.49 -5.09
N ALA A 168 -1.51 11.13 -6.30
CA ALA A 168 -2.91 11.27 -6.72
C ALA A 168 -3.80 10.19 -6.10
N ASP A 169 -5.08 10.52 -5.90
CA ASP A 169 -6.08 9.51 -5.53
C ASP A 169 -6.31 8.58 -6.72
N GLY A 170 -5.94 7.30 -6.55
CA GLY A 170 -6.10 6.28 -7.59
C GLY A 170 -7.54 6.09 -8.07
N LYS A 171 -8.55 6.45 -7.27
CA LYS A 171 -9.96 6.44 -7.70
C LYS A 171 -10.25 7.56 -8.69
N VAL A 172 -9.71 8.76 -8.43
CA VAL A 172 -9.88 9.93 -9.30
C VAL A 172 -9.13 9.70 -10.60
N VAL A 173 -7.88 9.24 -10.55
CA VAL A 173 -7.09 8.88 -11.74
C VAL A 173 -7.80 7.83 -12.59
N LYS A 174 -8.41 6.82 -11.96
CA LYS A 174 -9.17 5.80 -12.68
C LYS A 174 -10.44 6.36 -13.31
N ALA A 175 -11.19 7.19 -12.58
CA ALA A 175 -12.42 7.79 -13.09
C ALA A 175 -12.14 8.66 -14.33
N GLU A 176 -11.09 9.48 -14.28
CA GLU A 176 -10.67 10.33 -15.40
C GLU A 176 -10.19 9.49 -16.60
N MET A 177 -9.41 8.44 -16.36
CA MET A 177 -9.01 7.49 -17.41
C MET A 177 -10.20 6.83 -18.08
N ASP A 178 -11.21 6.42 -17.30
CA ASP A 178 -12.41 5.78 -17.84
C ASP A 178 -13.23 6.77 -18.71
N VAL A 179 -13.29 8.06 -18.34
CA VAL A 179 -13.94 9.14 -19.10
C VAL A 179 -13.24 9.37 -20.43
N GLN A 180 -11.93 9.64 -20.42
CA GLN A 180 -11.20 9.91 -21.67
C GLN A 180 -11.15 8.70 -22.61
N LEU A 181 -11.11 7.48 -22.06
CA LEU A 181 -11.18 6.26 -22.85
C LEU A 181 -12.56 6.08 -23.49
N LEU A 182 -13.63 6.40 -22.77
CA LEU A 182 -14.99 6.41 -23.31
C LEU A 182 -15.14 7.43 -24.43
N ASP A 183 -14.56 8.62 -24.29
CA ASP A 183 -14.58 9.66 -25.34
C ASP A 183 -13.79 9.23 -26.58
N LEU A 184 -12.65 8.55 -26.41
CA LEU A 184 -11.83 8.07 -27.52
C LEU A 184 -12.43 6.86 -28.24
N LEU A 185 -12.93 5.87 -27.50
CA LEU A 185 -13.39 4.60 -28.05
C LEU A 185 -14.89 4.58 -28.34
N GLY A 186 -15.68 5.43 -27.69
CA GLY A 186 -17.14 5.34 -27.66
C GLY A 186 -17.64 4.22 -26.75
N PRO A 187 -18.97 4.03 -26.61
CA PRO A 187 -19.55 3.01 -25.74
C PRO A 187 -18.98 1.61 -25.99
N ASN A 188 -18.85 0.82 -24.91
CA ASN A 188 -18.45 -0.58 -25.01
C ASN A 188 -19.59 -1.43 -25.59
N ASP A 189 -19.68 -1.45 -26.92
CA ASP A 189 -20.55 -2.36 -27.65
C ASP A 189 -19.99 -3.78 -27.51
N GLN A 190 -20.43 -4.47 -26.46
CA GLN A 190 -20.15 -5.89 -26.22
C GLN A 190 -20.64 -6.82 -27.35
N SER A 191 -21.29 -6.29 -28.41
CA SER A 191 -21.73 -7.04 -29.59
C SER A 191 -20.62 -7.35 -30.59
N THR A 192 -19.45 -6.75 -30.49
CA THR A 192 -18.29 -7.07 -31.35
C THR A 192 -17.15 -7.66 -30.55
N LYS A 193 -17.41 -8.76 -29.82
CA LYS A 193 -16.35 -9.75 -29.61
C LYS A 193 -16.02 -10.32 -30.99
N SER A 194 -14.98 -9.77 -31.63
CA SER A 194 -14.42 -10.34 -32.84
C SER A 194 -14.10 -11.80 -32.57
N THR A 195 -14.93 -12.67 -33.14
CA THR A 195 -14.78 -14.11 -33.14
C THR A 195 -13.54 -14.46 -33.95
N THR A 196 -12.35 -14.27 -33.40
CA THR A 196 -11.17 -14.96 -33.92
C THR A 196 -11.34 -16.43 -33.55
N GLN A 197 -11.92 -17.19 -34.46
CA GLN A 197 -12.09 -18.64 -34.37
C GLN A 197 -10.73 -19.30 -34.07
N LYS A 198 -10.48 -19.62 -32.80
CA LYS A 198 -9.63 -20.76 -32.47
C LYS A 198 -10.50 -22.00 -32.56
N GLN A 199 -10.22 -22.80 -33.57
CA GLN A 199 -10.86 -24.08 -33.82
C GLN A 199 -10.91 -24.92 -32.54
N ASN A 200 -12.11 -25.43 -32.28
CA ASN A 200 -12.42 -26.42 -31.28
C ASN A 200 -11.60 -27.70 -31.50
N THR A 201 -10.92 -28.17 -30.46
CA THR A 201 -10.89 -29.60 -30.15
C THR A 201 -11.35 -29.81 -28.70
N ALA A 202 -12.12 -30.88 -28.53
CA ALA A 202 -13.12 -31.09 -27.48
C ALA A 202 -12.59 -31.24 -26.04
N LYS A 203 -13.43 -30.77 -25.11
CA LYS A 203 -13.51 -31.06 -23.67
C LYS A 203 -13.80 -32.56 -23.41
N PRO A 204 -13.58 -33.12 -22.19
CA PRO A 204 -14.46 -32.87 -21.02
C PRO A 204 -13.70 -32.78 -19.66
N SER A 205 -13.93 -31.75 -18.84
CA SER A 205 -14.95 -31.66 -17.77
C SER A 205 -14.76 -32.62 -16.58
N THR A 206 -14.19 -32.13 -15.49
CA THR A 206 -14.63 -32.44 -14.12
C THR A 206 -14.63 -31.19 -13.25
N ALA A 207 -15.54 -31.19 -12.27
CA ALA A 207 -16.15 -30.04 -11.63
C ALA A 207 -15.50 -29.63 -10.30
N LYS A 208 -15.83 -28.39 -9.90
CA LYS A 208 -15.84 -27.81 -8.53
C LYS A 208 -14.48 -27.59 -7.83
N ALA A 209 -14.14 -26.33 -7.58
CA ALA A 209 -14.22 -25.69 -6.25
C ALA A 209 -13.58 -24.28 -6.27
N LYS A 210 -14.11 -23.36 -5.46
CA LYS A 210 -13.52 -22.06 -5.09
C LYS A 210 -12.10 -22.23 -4.52
N PRO A 211 -11.24 -21.20 -4.68
CA PRO A 211 -10.59 -20.59 -3.51
C PRO A 211 -10.61 -19.04 -3.64
N ALA A 212 -10.95 -18.21 -2.65
CA ALA A 212 -10.45 -18.11 -1.27
C ALA A 212 -8.95 -17.81 -1.18
N ALA A 213 -8.65 -16.56 -0.81
CA ALA A 213 -7.46 -16.07 -0.13
C ALA A 213 -6.10 -16.34 -0.79
N THR A 214 -5.54 -15.27 -1.35
CA THR A 214 -4.11 -15.08 -1.60
C THR A 214 -3.35 -15.14 -0.26
N THR A 215 -2.87 -16.32 0.11
CA THR A 215 -1.72 -16.47 0.99
C THR A 215 -0.49 -16.71 0.12
N ASN A 216 0.46 -15.79 0.19
CA ASN A 216 1.81 -15.96 -0.34
C ASN A 216 2.41 -17.25 0.21
N ASN A 217 2.57 -18.24 -0.65
CA ASN A 217 3.38 -19.44 -0.42
C ASN A 217 4.21 -19.64 -1.68
N ASP A 218 5.26 -18.84 -1.85
CA ASP A 218 6.30 -19.09 -2.85
C ASP A 218 7.47 -19.84 -2.19
N ILE A 219 7.22 -21.06 -1.72
CA ILE A 219 8.24 -22.09 -1.51
C ILE A 219 7.62 -23.45 -1.81
N GLN A 220 8.16 -24.19 -2.79
CA GLN A 220 7.85 -25.61 -2.97
C GLN A 220 8.53 -26.45 -1.88
N GLU A 221 7.80 -27.41 -1.34
CA GLU A 221 8.15 -28.30 -0.23
C GLU A 221 9.26 -29.33 -0.56
N ASN A 222 10.12 -29.09 -1.55
CA ASN A 222 11.21 -30.03 -1.90
C ASN A 222 12.63 -29.46 -1.83
N GLY A 223 12.82 -28.17 -1.50
CA GLY A 223 14.15 -27.59 -1.31
C GLY A 223 15.05 -27.54 -2.56
N GLU A 224 14.52 -27.75 -3.77
CA GLU A 224 15.29 -27.68 -5.01
C GLU A 224 15.17 -26.30 -5.68
N ILE A 225 16.31 -25.62 -5.81
CA ILE A 225 16.48 -24.33 -6.48
C ILE A 225 16.48 -24.57 -7.99
N ARG A 226 15.53 -23.95 -8.74
CA ARG A 226 15.40 -24.12 -10.18
C ARG A 226 16.44 -23.34 -10.99
N SER A 227 16.98 -22.25 -10.45
CA SER A 227 18.06 -21.46 -11.07
C SER A 227 18.75 -20.54 -10.05
N PHE A 228 20.04 -20.26 -10.24
CA PHE A 228 20.80 -19.27 -9.45
C PHE A 228 20.20 -17.86 -9.54
N SER A 229 19.44 -17.57 -10.60
CA SER A 229 18.70 -16.31 -10.78
C SER A 229 17.60 -16.12 -9.73
N ASP A 230 17.01 -17.20 -9.22
CA ASP A 230 15.95 -17.16 -8.19
C ASP A 230 16.52 -16.85 -6.79
N LEU A 231 17.84 -16.94 -6.61
CA LEU A 231 18.55 -16.55 -5.39
C LEU A 231 19.02 -15.09 -5.40
N SER A 232 18.82 -14.36 -6.49
CA SER A 232 19.22 -12.96 -6.57
C SER A 232 18.30 -12.09 -5.71
N GLY A 233 18.88 -11.15 -4.95
CA GLY A 233 18.19 -10.46 -3.85
C GLY A 233 16.89 -9.72 -4.21
N GLU A 234 16.69 -9.38 -5.48
CA GLU A 234 15.45 -8.78 -6.00
C GLU A 234 14.29 -9.78 -6.08
N ALA A 235 14.58 -11.07 -6.31
CA ALA A 235 13.58 -12.13 -6.43
C ALA A 235 13.03 -12.60 -5.07
N LEU A 236 13.78 -12.37 -3.99
CA LEU A 236 13.48 -12.84 -2.64
C LEU A 236 13.18 -11.71 -1.63
N ASN A 237 13.02 -10.46 -2.10
CA ASN A 237 12.79 -9.28 -1.25
C ASN A 237 13.81 -9.15 -0.08
N PHE A 238 15.06 -9.53 -0.31
CA PHE A 238 16.10 -9.35 0.71
C PHE A 238 16.45 -7.87 0.88
N HIS A 239 16.78 -7.48 2.11
CA HIS A 239 17.29 -6.14 2.39
C HIS A 239 18.66 -5.96 1.75
N ARG A 240 19.01 -4.72 1.38
CA ARG A 240 20.36 -4.38 0.89
C ARG A 240 21.38 -4.47 2.04
N THR A 241 22.67 -4.63 1.70
CA THR A 241 23.75 -4.63 2.69
C THR A 241 23.72 -3.36 3.54
N GLY A 242 23.70 -3.51 4.86
CA GLY A 242 23.56 -2.40 5.82
C GLY A 242 22.12 -1.96 6.10
N GLU A 243 21.12 -2.51 5.42
CA GLU A 243 19.69 -2.23 5.65
C GLU A 243 18.99 -3.30 6.51
N ASN A 244 19.76 -3.99 7.36
CA ASN A 244 19.24 -5.09 8.21
C ASN A 244 18.08 -4.63 9.09
N TYR A 245 18.09 -3.37 9.51
CA TYR A 245 17.01 -2.76 10.27
C TYR A 245 15.67 -2.70 9.52
N LYS A 246 15.60 -3.01 8.22
CA LYS A 246 14.35 -3.05 7.46
C LYS A 246 13.70 -4.44 7.45
N THR A 247 14.37 -5.49 7.91
CA THR A 247 13.78 -6.85 7.88
C THR A 247 12.78 -7.09 9.00
N GLU A 248 11.88 -8.03 8.78
CA GLU A 248 10.89 -8.43 9.78
C GLU A 248 11.58 -9.12 10.98
N GLY A 249 11.19 -8.75 12.19
CA GLY A 249 11.74 -9.30 13.44
C GLY A 249 13.11 -8.75 13.86
N TYR A 250 13.69 -7.79 13.11
CA TYR A 250 14.98 -7.21 13.47
C TYR A 250 14.87 -6.28 14.70
N ILE A 251 15.64 -6.56 15.74
CA ILE A 251 15.64 -5.79 16.99
C ILE A 251 16.61 -4.61 16.88
N MET A 252 16.07 -3.40 16.94
CA MET A 252 16.88 -2.19 17.01
C MET A 252 17.30 -1.87 18.44
N THR A 253 18.60 -1.68 18.64
CA THR A 253 19.22 -1.20 19.87
C THR A 253 19.82 0.19 19.64
N PRO A 254 20.15 0.96 20.70
CA PRO A 254 20.80 2.27 20.53
C PRO A 254 22.11 2.22 19.73
N LYS A 255 22.80 1.08 19.70
CA LYS A 255 24.06 0.89 18.96
C LYS A 255 23.87 0.37 17.54
N THR A 256 22.65 0.03 17.13
CA THR A 256 22.38 -0.64 15.85
C THR A 256 22.89 0.17 14.65
N MET A 257 22.67 1.49 14.63
CA MET A 257 23.13 2.33 13.52
C MET A 257 24.66 2.45 13.47
N ASP A 258 25.32 2.49 14.63
CA ASP A 258 26.79 2.55 14.70
C ASP A 258 27.42 1.23 14.26
N LEU A 259 26.84 0.09 14.68
CA LEU A 259 27.27 -1.24 14.26
C LEU A 259 27.10 -1.45 12.76
N LEU A 260 25.99 -1.01 12.18
CA LEU A 260 25.78 -1.08 10.74
C LEU A 260 26.73 -0.18 9.97
N ARG A 261 27.07 1.00 10.52
CA ARG A 261 28.10 1.88 9.93
C ARG A 261 29.49 1.25 9.97
N GLU A 262 29.86 0.58 11.06
CA GLU A 262 31.11 -0.19 11.14
C GLU A 262 31.12 -1.39 10.20
N HIS A 263 30.00 -2.10 10.10
CA HIS A 263 29.83 -3.20 9.17
C HIS A 263 30.05 -2.74 7.72
N LEU A 264 29.41 -1.65 7.30
CA LEU A 264 29.60 -1.08 5.96
C LEU A 264 31.05 -0.65 5.71
N LYS A 265 31.76 -0.13 6.72
CA LYS A 265 33.20 0.18 6.60
C LYS A 265 34.05 -1.08 6.41
N LYS A 266 33.69 -2.19 7.07
CA LYS A 266 34.43 -3.45 7.01
C LYS A 266 34.15 -4.24 5.75
N THR A 267 32.91 -4.23 5.25
CA THR A 267 32.51 -5.01 4.08
C THR A 267 32.48 -4.21 2.78
N GLY A 268 32.64 -2.88 2.85
CA GLY A 268 32.57 -2.02 1.67
C GLY A 268 31.19 -1.99 1.02
N GLY A 269 30.13 -2.36 1.76
CA GLY A 269 28.77 -2.47 1.22
C GLY A 269 28.54 -3.72 0.36
N GLN A 270 29.47 -4.70 0.40
CA GLN A 270 29.31 -6.02 -0.20
C GLN A 270 28.92 -7.07 0.83
#